data_AF-A0A5K7ZVA2-F1
#
_entry.id   AF-A0A5K7ZVA2-F1
#
_cell.length_a   1.000
_cell.length_b   1.000
_cell.length_c   1.000
_cell.angle_alpha   90.00
_cell.angle_beta   90.00
_cell.angle_gamma   90.00
#
_symmetry.space_group_name_H-M   'P 1'
#
loop_
_entity.id
_entity.type
_entity.pdbx_description
1 polymer ?
#
loop_
_entity_poly.entity_id
_entity_poly.type
_entity_poly.pdbx_seq_one_letter_code
_entity_poly.pdbx_strand_id
1 'polypeptide(L)'
;MTDIYKQLATFLDHLPAGYPATESGVELRILKRLFSPEEAEAAMTLTMIPEPVAGVAARNGRDATELEKQFAEMADKGLVFRISKRGKTLYSAAQFVIGIWEYHLNSLDEGLVEDVNEYMPALLKQGWLDVKTKQLRVVPVSKSLAAGMAVTPYEAAEAILNAQSKIVVSDCICRKEQKLIGKGCDKPMETCFSFGAAAFYYERNGLGRSIDKAEALEILKSGVEAGLVLQPGNQQKTSNICMCCGCCCGILKNLKTLDRPAMAVHSNYFARVDDAACTGCEACVAGCQMDAIAMEDDIARVDLQRCIGCGLCVIDCPSGAMQIVEKNADDRYVPPKNMLATYIKIAQERGLR
;
A
#
# COMPACT_ATOMS: atom_id res chain seq x y z
N MET A 1 -15.49 -33.74 -1.86
CA MET A 1 -14.57 -32.86 -2.61
C MET A 1 -14.36 -31.61 -1.77
N THR A 2 -13.10 -31.30 -1.46
CA THR A 2 -12.74 -30.08 -0.72
C THR A 2 -13.07 -28.86 -1.59
N ASP A 3 -13.65 -27.81 -1.03
CA ASP A 3 -13.98 -26.59 -1.75
C ASP A 3 -12.68 -25.87 -2.18
N ILE A 4 -12.40 -25.83 -3.47
CA ILE A 4 -11.15 -25.28 -4.04
C ILE A 4 -10.91 -23.84 -3.62
N TYR A 5 -11.98 -23.04 -3.43
CA TYR A 5 -11.85 -21.65 -3.02
C TYR A 5 -11.49 -21.51 -1.54
N LYS A 6 -11.90 -22.46 -0.69
CA LYS A 6 -11.43 -22.51 0.70
C LYS A 6 -9.95 -22.87 0.78
N GLN A 7 -9.48 -23.75 -0.11
CA GLN A 7 -8.07 -24.07 -0.22
C GLN A 7 -7.26 -22.86 -0.71
N LEU A 8 -7.76 -22.15 -1.74
CA LEU A 8 -7.12 -20.93 -2.22
C LEU A 8 -7.10 -19.83 -1.15
N ALA A 9 -8.20 -19.61 -0.43
CA ALA A 9 -8.25 -18.66 0.68
C ALA A 9 -7.21 -19.02 1.75
N THR A 10 -7.12 -20.29 2.13
CA THR A 10 -6.09 -20.78 3.07
C THR A 10 -4.69 -20.51 2.53
N PHE A 11 -4.43 -20.80 1.26
CA PHE A 11 -3.14 -20.55 0.61
C PHE A 11 -2.77 -19.07 0.62
N LEU A 12 -3.68 -18.19 0.23
CA LEU A 12 -3.46 -16.73 0.26
C LEU A 12 -3.26 -16.23 1.69
N ASP A 13 -3.93 -16.83 2.68
CA ASP A 13 -3.72 -16.47 4.07
C ASP A 13 -2.35 -16.89 4.59
N HIS A 14 -1.78 -17.97 4.05
CA HIS A 14 -0.40 -18.38 4.32
C HIS A 14 0.64 -17.55 3.55
N LEU A 15 0.24 -16.57 2.75
CA LEU A 15 1.15 -15.56 2.23
C LEU A 15 1.33 -14.43 3.25
N PRO A 16 2.49 -13.75 3.29
CA PRO A 16 2.81 -12.73 4.28
C PRO A 16 1.68 -11.74 4.62
N ALA A 17 1.03 -11.14 3.63
CA ALA A 17 -0.01 -10.12 3.82
C ALA A 17 -1.30 -10.65 4.48
N GLY A 18 -1.52 -11.97 4.44
CA GLY A 18 -2.72 -12.61 4.93
C GLY A 18 -3.92 -12.47 3.99
N TYR A 19 -4.92 -13.28 4.30
CA TYR A 19 -6.22 -13.35 3.64
C TYR A 19 -7.21 -14.04 4.60
N PRO A 20 -7.46 -13.43 5.77
CA PRO A 20 -8.23 -14.07 6.83
C PRO A 20 -9.64 -14.44 6.39
N ALA A 21 -10.17 -15.54 6.94
CA ALA A 21 -11.55 -15.94 6.76
C ALA A 21 -12.51 -14.97 7.47
N THR A 22 -13.74 -14.86 6.97
CA THR A 22 -14.78 -14.03 7.59
C THR A 22 -16.04 -14.83 7.89
N GLU A 23 -16.83 -14.35 8.86
CA GLU A 23 -18.13 -14.96 9.17
C GLU A 23 -19.11 -14.85 7.99
N SER A 24 -19.01 -13.79 7.18
CA SER A 24 -19.88 -13.57 6.02
C SER A 24 -19.48 -14.39 4.79
N GLY A 25 -18.28 -14.98 4.79
CA GLY A 25 -17.71 -15.70 3.65
C GLY A 25 -17.41 -14.79 2.45
N VAL A 26 -17.30 -13.46 2.65
CA VAL A 26 -17.03 -12.51 1.56
C VAL A 26 -15.69 -12.76 0.88
N GLU A 27 -14.69 -13.25 1.61
CA GLU A 27 -13.40 -13.66 1.07
C GLU A 27 -13.57 -14.74 0.00
N LEU A 28 -14.48 -15.71 0.21
CA LEU A 28 -14.75 -16.75 -0.78
C LEU A 28 -15.54 -16.22 -1.98
N ARG A 29 -16.41 -15.23 -1.78
CA ARG A 29 -17.14 -14.58 -2.88
C ARG A 29 -16.18 -13.82 -3.80
N ILE A 30 -15.23 -13.08 -3.21
CA ILE A 30 -14.16 -12.41 -3.96
C ILE A 30 -13.38 -13.42 -4.80
N LEU A 31 -12.90 -14.52 -4.20
CA LEU A 31 -12.12 -15.51 -4.95
C LEU A 31 -12.91 -16.16 -6.09
N LYS A 32 -14.21 -16.42 -5.90
CA LYS A 32 -15.09 -16.97 -6.94
C LYS A 32 -15.34 -16.01 -8.10
N ARG A 33 -15.25 -14.69 -7.87
CA ARG A 33 -15.32 -13.69 -8.94
C ARG A 33 -14.01 -13.60 -9.71
N LEU A 34 -12.88 -13.69 -9.00
CA LEU A 34 -11.56 -13.46 -9.57
C LEU A 34 -10.97 -14.71 -10.25
N PHE A 35 -11.17 -15.90 -9.68
CA PHE A 35 -10.55 -17.14 -10.14
C PHE A 35 -11.59 -18.12 -10.69
N SER A 36 -11.26 -18.76 -11.80
CA SER A 36 -11.82 -20.07 -12.15
C SER A 36 -11.23 -21.17 -11.23
N PRO A 37 -11.89 -22.34 -11.10
CA PRO A 37 -11.35 -23.46 -10.34
C PRO A 37 -9.93 -23.88 -10.78
N GLU A 38 -9.67 -23.89 -12.08
CA GLU A 38 -8.39 -24.29 -12.67
C GLU A 38 -7.29 -23.25 -12.38
N GLU A 39 -7.62 -21.96 -12.42
CA GLU A 39 -6.71 -20.88 -12.02
C GLU A 39 -6.42 -20.94 -10.51
N ALA A 40 -7.42 -21.25 -9.69
CA ALA A 40 -7.25 -21.40 -8.24
C ALA A 40 -6.28 -22.54 -7.92
N GLU A 41 -6.44 -23.70 -8.56
CA GLU A 41 -5.53 -24.83 -8.41
C GLU A 41 -4.10 -24.47 -8.86
N ALA A 42 -3.97 -23.80 -10.01
CA ALA A 42 -2.66 -23.38 -10.51
C ALA A 42 -1.97 -22.36 -9.60
N ALA A 43 -2.70 -21.38 -9.07
CA ALA A 43 -2.16 -20.37 -8.16
C ALA A 43 -1.51 -21.00 -6.93
N MET A 44 -2.13 -22.04 -6.37
CA MET A 44 -1.63 -22.74 -5.17
C MET A 44 -0.34 -23.55 -5.41
N THR A 45 0.08 -23.74 -6.66
CA THR A 45 1.37 -24.38 -6.98
C THR A 45 2.56 -23.42 -6.87
N LEU A 46 2.29 -22.12 -6.89
CA LEU A 46 3.29 -21.06 -6.81
C LEU A 46 3.74 -20.81 -5.36
N THR A 47 4.89 -20.18 -5.23
CA THR A 47 5.38 -19.66 -3.94
C THR A 47 5.46 -18.14 -3.99
N MET A 48 5.72 -17.50 -2.86
CA MET A 48 5.96 -16.05 -2.79
C MET A 48 7.30 -15.62 -3.42
N ILE A 49 8.17 -16.56 -3.79
CA ILE A 49 9.47 -16.27 -4.41
C ILE A 49 9.35 -16.53 -5.92
N PRO A 50 9.68 -15.54 -6.77
CA PRO A 50 9.65 -15.74 -8.22
C PRO A 50 10.57 -16.88 -8.66
N GLU A 51 9.99 -17.89 -9.32
CA GLU A 51 10.68 -19.06 -9.83
C GLU A 51 10.31 -19.36 -11.29
N PRO A 52 11.16 -20.10 -12.04
CA PRO A 52 10.82 -20.53 -13.40
C PRO A 52 9.71 -21.59 -13.39
N VAL A 53 8.85 -21.58 -14.40
CA VAL A 53 7.74 -22.54 -14.52
C VAL A 53 8.20 -24.00 -14.53
N ALA A 54 9.36 -24.29 -15.13
CA ALA A 54 9.93 -25.64 -15.10
C ALA A 54 10.12 -26.19 -13.67
N GLY A 55 10.48 -25.34 -12.70
CA GLY A 55 10.60 -25.74 -11.29
C GLY A 55 9.26 -26.04 -10.64
N VAL A 56 8.26 -25.19 -10.91
CA VAL A 56 6.88 -25.37 -10.44
C VAL A 56 6.26 -26.65 -11.03
N ALA A 57 6.43 -26.84 -12.33
CA ALA A 57 5.93 -27.99 -13.08
C ALA A 57 6.51 -29.30 -12.52
N ALA A 58 7.83 -29.38 -12.33
CA ALA A 58 8.49 -30.56 -11.79
C ALA A 58 8.04 -30.90 -10.36
N ARG A 59 7.89 -29.89 -9.48
CA ARG A 59 7.45 -30.08 -8.09
C ARG A 59 6.00 -30.59 -7.98
N ASN A 60 5.16 -30.24 -8.94
CA ASN A 60 3.72 -30.54 -8.91
C ASN A 60 3.29 -31.60 -9.93
N GLY A 61 4.22 -32.18 -10.69
CA GLY A 61 3.92 -33.19 -11.71
C GLY A 61 3.04 -32.68 -12.86
N ARG A 62 3.16 -31.40 -13.24
CA ARG A 62 2.38 -30.75 -14.30
C ARG A 62 3.23 -30.54 -15.56
N ASP A 63 2.57 -30.40 -16.72
CA ASP A 63 3.27 -30.01 -17.95
C ASP A 63 3.74 -28.55 -17.89
N ALA A 64 5.01 -28.32 -18.22
CA ALA A 64 5.60 -26.99 -18.11
C ALA A 64 5.08 -26.01 -19.18
N THR A 65 4.70 -26.49 -20.36
CA THR A 65 4.22 -25.65 -21.47
C THR A 65 2.80 -25.17 -21.19
N GLU A 66 1.93 -26.08 -20.74
CA GLU A 66 0.58 -25.76 -20.32
C GLU A 66 0.58 -24.79 -19.13
N LEU A 67 1.44 -25.04 -18.14
CA LEU A 67 1.53 -24.19 -16.96
C LEU A 67 2.08 -22.79 -17.27
N GLU A 68 3.02 -22.67 -18.22
CA GLU A 68 3.53 -21.37 -18.66
C GLU A 68 2.43 -20.55 -19.33
N LYS A 69 1.64 -21.18 -20.20
CA LYS A 69 0.47 -20.53 -20.81
C LYS A 69 -0.53 -20.08 -19.75
N GLN A 70 -0.88 -20.96 -18.83
CA GLN A 70 -1.84 -20.67 -17.76
C GLN A 70 -1.36 -19.51 -16.87
N PHE A 71 -0.09 -19.52 -16.44
CA PHE A 71 0.46 -18.43 -15.63
C PHE A 71 0.60 -17.11 -16.39
N ALA A 72 0.86 -17.15 -17.70
CA ALA A 72 0.88 -15.94 -18.51
C ALA A 72 -0.51 -15.27 -18.55
N GLU A 73 -1.56 -16.06 -18.80
CA GLU A 73 -2.96 -15.60 -18.80
C GLU A 73 -3.39 -15.09 -17.43
N MET A 74 -3.07 -15.84 -16.36
CA MET A 74 -3.33 -15.40 -14.98
C MET A 74 -2.56 -14.13 -14.61
N ALA A 75 -1.33 -13.96 -15.10
CA ALA A 75 -0.57 -12.75 -14.87
C ALA A 75 -1.18 -11.56 -15.61
N ASP A 76 -1.69 -11.74 -16.84
CA ASP A 76 -2.40 -10.70 -17.59
C ASP A 76 -3.71 -10.31 -16.90
N LYS A 77 -4.43 -11.28 -16.32
CA LYS A 77 -5.64 -11.07 -15.52
C LYS A 77 -5.38 -10.43 -14.14
N GLY A 78 -4.14 -10.38 -13.68
CA GLY A 78 -3.79 -9.80 -12.38
C GLY A 78 -3.91 -10.75 -11.19
N LEU A 79 -3.90 -12.07 -11.42
CA LEU A 79 -4.05 -13.09 -10.38
C LEU A 79 -2.71 -13.58 -9.80
N VAL A 80 -1.64 -13.47 -10.58
CA VAL A 80 -0.27 -13.84 -10.18
C VAL A 80 0.72 -12.76 -10.61
N PHE A 81 1.89 -12.75 -9.97
CA PHE A 81 2.94 -11.79 -10.30
C PHE A 81 3.95 -12.43 -11.25
N ARG A 82 4.46 -11.62 -12.19
CA ARG A 82 5.53 -12.02 -13.12
C ARG A 82 6.67 -11.02 -13.15
N ILE A 83 7.89 -11.52 -13.31
CA ILE A 83 9.06 -10.70 -13.58
C ILE A 83 9.86 -11.27 -14.75
N SER A 84 10.53 -10.40 -15.50
CA SER A 84 11.53 -10.82 -16.48
C SER A 84 12.94 -10.63 -15.91
N LYS A 85 13.74 -11.69 -15.89
CA LYS A 85 15.12 -11.66 -15.42
C LYS A 85 16.01 -12.42 -16.41
N ARG A 86 16.96 -11.72 -17.03
CA ARG A 86 17.90 -12.28 -18.02
C ARG A 86 17.20 -13.05 -19.14
N GLY A 87 16.11 -12.49 -19.68
CA GLY A 87 15.34 -13.09 -20.77
C GLY A 87 14.43 -14.25 -20.37
N LYS A 88 14.33 -14.59 -19.08
CA LYS A 88 13.40 -15.63 -18.57
C LYS A 88 12.29 -14.98 -17.77
N THR A 89 11.06 -15.46 -17.97
CA THR A 89 9.91 -15.11 -17.13
C THR A 89 9.93 -15.97 -15.87
N LEU A 90 9.71 -15.34 -14.72
CA LEU A 90 9.56 -16.00 -13.43
C LEU A 90 8.19 -15.59 -12.86
N TYR A 91 7.54 -16.52 -12.15
CA TYR A 91 6.22 -16.30 -11.57
C TYR A 91 6.24 -16.53 -10.07
N SER A 92 5.38 -15.81 -9.36
CA SER A 92 5.12 -15.99 -7.93
C SER A 92 3.66 -15.73 -7.61
N ALA A 93 3.20 -16.30 -6.51
CA ALA A 93 1.90 -15.95 -5.94
C ALA A 93 1.88 -14.44 -5.59
N ALA A 94 0.76 -13.79 -5.89
CA ALA A 94 0.52 -12.40 -5.51
C ALA A 94 -0.18 -12.35 -4.14
N GLN A 95 0.22 -11.40 -3.29
CA GLN A 95 -0.57 -11.07 -2.10
C GLN A 95 -1.94 -10.53 -2.53
N PHE A 96 -2.95 -10.60 -1.67
CA PHE A 96 -4.24 -9.99 -2.02
C PHE A 96 -4.15 -8.46 -2.06
N VAL A 97 -3.63 -7.83 -0.99
CA VAL A 97 -3.31 -6.40 -0.89
C VAL A 97 -1.91 -6.28 -0.25
N ILE A 98 -0.92 -5.58 -0.80
CA ILE A 98 -0.85 -5.00 -2.14
C ILE A 98 -0.52 -6.11 -3.15
N GLY A 99 -1.36 -6.32 -4.15
CA GLY A 99 -1.19 -7.30 -5.21
C GLY A 99 -2.45 -7.49 -6.03
N ILE A 100 -3.11 -8.64 -5.90
CA ILE A 100 -4.26 -9.04 -6.72
C ILE A 100 -5.29 -7.92 -6.82
N TRP A 101 -5.63 -7.26 -5.71
CA TRP A 101 -6.59 -6.16 -5.73
C TRP A 101 -6.16 -5.01 -6.65
N GLU A 102 -4.95 -4.47 -6.43
CA GLU A 102 -4.41 -3.35 -7.22
C GLU A 102 -4.28 -3.70 -8.71
N TYR A 103 -4.07 -4.97 -9.05
CA TYR A 103 -3.95 -5.42 -10.44
C TYR A 103 -5.29 -5.41 -11.21
N HIS A 104 -6.41 -5.26 -10.50
CA HIS A 104 -7.75 -5.13 -11.11
C HIS A 104 -8.15 -3.67 -11.39
N LEU A 105 -7.20 -2.72 -11.35
CA LEU A 105 -7.45 -1.29 -11.60
C LEU A 105 -8.29 -1.00 -12.86
N ASN A 106 -8.14 -1.81 -13.92
CA ASN A 106 -8.84 -1.63 -15.19
C ASN A 106 -10.03 -2.58 -15.39
N SER A 107 -10.34 -3.43 -14.41
CA SER A 107 -11.38 -4.46 -14.48
C SER A 107 -12.33 -4.44 -13.26
N LEU A 108 -12.46 -3.29 -12.60
CA LEU A 108 -13.39 -3.09 -11.50
C LEU A 108 -14.85 -3.15 -11.97
N ASP A 109 -15.69 -3.85 -11.21
CA ASP A 109 -17.15 -3.78 -11.26
C ASP A 109 -17.74 -3.48 -9.87
N GLU A 110 -18.98 -2.99 -9.82
CA GLU A 110 -19.64 -2.60 -8.57
C GLU A 110 -19.69 -3.74 -7.55
N GLY A 111 -20.02 -4.96 -7.98
CA GLY A 111 -20.16 -6.11 -7.09
C GLY A 111 -18.82 -6.55 -6.49
N LEU A 112 -17.74 -6.53 -7.27
CA LEU A 112 -16.40 -6.78 -6.75
C LEU A 112 -15.97 -5.68 -5.76
N VAL A 113 -16.24 -4.41 -6.07
CA VAL A 113 -15.92 -3.28 -5.18
C VAL A 113 -16.69 -3.36 -3.86
N GLU A 114 -17.96 -3.76 -3.89
CA GLU A 114 -18.76 -3.97 -2.69
C GLU A 114 -18.19 -5.09 -1.81
N ASP A 115 -17.91 -6.25 -2.40
CA ASP A 115 -17.34 -7.40 -1.68
C ASP A 115 -15.97 -7.03 -1.07
N VAL A 116 -15.09 -6.33 -1.80
CA VAL A 116 -13.80 -5.90 -1.25
C VAL A 116 -13.97 -4.85 -0.14
N ASN A 117 -14.89 -3.90 -0.28
CA ASN A 117 -15.16 -2.93 0.78
C ASN A 117 -15.69 -3.59 2.07
N GLU A 118 -16.53 -4.62 1.96
CA GLU A 118 -16.96 -5.44 3.10
C GLU A 118 -15.78 -6.20 3.72
N TYR A 119 -14.84 -6.68 2.90
CA TYR A 119 -13.70 -7.46 3.35
C TYR A 119 -12.58 -6.66 4.03
N MET A 120 -12.30 -5.44 3.56
CA MET A 120 -11.16 -4.62 4.02
C MET A 120 -11.04 -4.46 5.55
N PRO A 121 -12.13 -4.26 6.33
CA PRO A 121 -12.05 -4.21 7.78
C PRO A 121 -11.51 -5.50 8.42
N ALA A 122 -11.88 -6.68 7.90
CA ALA A 122 -11.40 -7.97 8.39
C ALA A 122 -9.91 -8.15 8.08
N LEU A 123 -9.50 -7.82 6.85
CA LEU A 123 -8.09 -7.85 6.44
C LEU A 123 -7.21 -6.94 7.30
N LEU A 124 -7.67 -5.73 7.62
CA LEU A 124 -6.93 -4.83 8.50
C LEU A 124 -6.83 -5.41 9.92
N LYS A 125 -7.96 -5.84 10.50
CA LYS A 125 -8.01 -6.23 11.92
C LYS A 125 -7.29 -7.56 12.20
N GLN A 126 -7.45 -8.56 11.35
CA GLN A 126 -6.95 -9.93 11.58
C GLN A 126 -5.63 -10.23 10.83
N GLY A 127 -5.24 -9.38 9.89
CA GLY A 127 -3.98 -9.51 9.14
C GLY A 127 -2.99 -8.42 9.49
N TRP A 128 -3.35 -7.17 9.17
CA TRP A 128 -2.43 -6.04 9.28
C TRP A 128 -2.05 -5.68 10.71
N LEU A 129 -3.01 -5.69 11.65
CA LEU A 129 -2.76 -5.25 13.04
C LEU A 129 -1.94 -6.27 13.85
N ASP A 130 -2.05 -7.56 13.54
CA ASP A 130 -1.44 -8.65 14.31
C ASP A 130 0.08 -8.80 14.09
N VAL A 131 0.62 -8.20 13.03
CA VAL A 131 2.04 -8.24 12.70
C VAL A 131 2.75 -6.96 13.10
N LYS A 132 4.02 -7.00 13.47
CA LYS A 132 4.80 -5.79 13.80
C LYS A 132 5.27 -5.08 12.53
N THR A 133 5.72 -5.83 11.53
CA THR A 133 6.16 -5.31 10.24
C THR A 133 4.94 -5.06 9.35
N LYS A 134 4.77 -3.82 8.89
CA LYS A 134 3.66 -3.45 7.98
C LYS A 134 4.13 -3.48 6.52
N GLN A 135 3.23 -3.57 5.55
CA GLN A 135 3.61 -3.51 4.11
C GLN A 135 3.85 -2.07 3.63
N LEU A 136 3.24 -1.08 4.29
CA LEU A 136 3.37 0.35 4.00
C LEU A 136 3.92 1.07 5.23
N ARG A 137 4.54 2.21 4.98
CA ARG A 137 4.92 3.20 6.00
C ARG A 137 4.47 4.58 5.58
N VAL A 138 4.51 5.54 6.49
CA VAL A 138 4.18 6.94 6.23
C VAL A 138 5.48 7.74 6.25
N VAL A 139 5.65 8.60 5.25
CA VAL A 139 6.73 9.59 5.24
C VAL A 139 6.16 11.00 5.29
N PRO A 140 6.82 11.93 6.00
CA PRO A 140 6.40 13.32 6.01
C PRO A 140 6.60 13.97 4.64
N VAL A 141 5.74 14.92 4.31
CA VAL A 141 5.93 15.78 3.12
C VAL A 141 7.18 16.64 3.29
N SER A 142 8.07 16.72 2.29
CA SER A 142 9.40 17.33 2.51
C SER A 142 9.38 18.79 2.92
N LYS A 143 8.40 19.58 2.45
CA LYS A 143 8.23 20.98 2.88
C LYS A 143 7.94 21.12 4.40
N SER A 144 7.53 20.05 5.07
CA SER A 144 7.28 20.05 6.52
C SER A 144 8.53 19.81 7.37
N LEU A 145 9.66 19.47 6.74
CA LEU A 145 10.89 19.12 7.43
C LEU A 145 11.72 20.39 7.72
N ALA A 146 12.08 20.60 8.98
CA ALA A 146 12.93 21.72 9.39
C ALA A 146 14.30 21.70 8.69
N ALA A 147 14.80 22.90 8.35
CA ALA A 147 16.12 23.08 7.76
C ALA A 147 17.21 22.51 8.68
N GLY A 148 18.08 21.65 8.13
CA GLY A 148 19.19 21.03 8.86
C GLY A 148 18.89 19.64 9.46
N MET A 149 17.66 19.14 9.36
CA MET A 149 17.39 17.73 9.72
C MET A 149 18.05 16.78 8.72
N ALA A 150 18.85 15.85 9.23
CA ALA A 150 19.49 14.81 8.43
C ALA A 150 18.47 13.71 8.10
N VAL A 151 17.66 13.95 7.06
CA VAL A 151 16.64 13.02 6.61
C VAL A 151 17.29 11.87 5.86
N THR A 152 17.11 10.66 6.35
CA THR A 152 17.59 9.48 5.60
C THR A 152 16.88 9.39 4.24
N PRO A 153 17.54 8.97 3.15
CA PRO A 153 16.94 9.04 1.81
C PRO A 153 15.64 8.26 1.65
N TYR A 154 15.43 7.22 2.45
CA TYR A 154 14.16 6.48 2.42
C TYR A 154 13.03 7.24 3.13
N GLU A 155 13.28 8.24 3.97
CA GLU A 155 12.21 9.03 4.61
C GLU A 155 11.76 10.24 3.77
N ALA A 156 12.31 10.44 2.58
CA ALA A 156 11.93 11.53 1.67
C ALA A 156 11.43 10.98 0.33
N ALA A 157 10.19 11.32 -0.04
CA ALA A 157 9.57 10.81 -1.26
C ALA A 157 10.34 11.24 -2.52
N GLU A 158 10.85 12.46 -2.55
CA GLU A 158 11.67 13.04 -3.62
C GLU A 158 12.97 12.27 -3.78
N ALA A 159 13.64 11.91 -2.68
CA ALA A 159 14.85 11.10 -2.73
C ALA A 159 14.55 9.67 -3.22
N ILE A 160 13.41 9.08 -2.82
CA ILE A 160 12.94 7.79 -3.35
C ILE A 160 12.75 7.91 -4.87
N LEU A 161 12.02 8.91 -5.36
CA LEU A 161 11.77 9.11 -6.80
C LEU A 161 13.07 9.31 -7.58
N ASN A 162 13.97 10.14 -7.07
CA ASN A 162 15.25 10.44 -7.70
C ASN A 162 16.16 9.21 -7.83
N ALA A 163 16.02 8.23 -6.93
CA ALA A 163 16.78 6.98 -6.98
C ALA A 163 16.25 5.97 -8.02
N GLN A 164 15.09 6.20 -8.64
CA GLN A 164 14.47 5.24 -9.56
C GLN A 164 15.02 5.35 -10.97
N SER A 165 15.21 4.19 -11.61
CA SER A 165 15.55 4.09 -13.03
C SER A 165 14.32 4.00 -13.94
N LYS A 166 13.20 3.51 -13.41
CA LYS A 166 11.90 3.44 -14.10
C LYS A 166 10.79 3.79 -13.13
N ILE A 167 9.91 4.67 -13.56
CA ILE A 167 8.72 5.08 -12.84
C ILE A 167 7.53 4.82 -13.75
N VAL A 168 6.51 4.19 -13.18
CA VAL A 168 5.18 4.08 -13.79
C VAL A 168 4.19 4.73 -12.84
N VAL A 169 3.35 5.60 -13.36
CA VAL A 169 2.21 6.15 -12.63
C VAL A 169 0.92 5.48 -13.08
N SER A 170 -0.01 5.33 -12.15
CA SER A 170 -1.30 4.70 -12.36
C SER A 170 -2.37 5.46 -11.59
N ASP A 171 -3.61 5.31 -12.04
CA ASP A 171 -4.77 5.77 -11.29
C ASP A 171 -4.82 5.11 -9.90
N CYS A 172 -5.27 5.86 -8.91
CA CYS A 172 -5.50 5.32 -7.57
C CYS A 172 -6.72 4.39 -7.57
N ILE A 173 -6.49 3.08 -7.45
CA ILE A 173 -7.57 2.08 -7.41
C ILE A 173 -8.60 2.39 -6.32
N CYS A 174 -8.16 2.79 -5.12
CA CYS A 174 -9.06 3.13 -4.03
C CYS A 174 -9.93 4.36 -4.31
N ARG A 175 -9.47 5.31 -5.13
CA ARG A 175 -10.32 6.45 -5.51
C ARG A 175 -11.26 6.07 -6.66
N LYS A 176 -10.77 5.26 -7.60
CA LYS A 176 -11.54 4.72 -8.72
C LYS A 176 -12.69 3.83 -8.25
N GLU A 177 -12.44 2.91 -7.32
CA GLU A 177 -13.46 2.03 -6.73
C GLU A 177 -14.56 2.85 -6.04
N GLN A 178 -14.21 3.89 -5.27
CA GLN A 178 -15.19 4.67 -4.52
C GLN A 178 -16.05 5.50 -5.47
N LYS A 179 -15.45 6.07 -6.53
CA LYS A 179 -16.20 6.75 -7.59
C LYS A 179 -17.18 5.82 -8.29
N LEU A 180 -16.81 4.56 -8.52
CA LEU A 180 -17.68 3.56 -9.15
C LEU A 180 -18.98 3.34 -8.36
N ILE A 181 -18.92 3.37 -7.02
CA ILE A 181 -20.08 3.21 -6.13
C ILE A 181 -20.68 4.54 -5.64
N GLY A 182 -20.47 5.63 -6.39
CA GLY A 182 -21.06 6.95 -6.08
C GLY A 182 -20.48 7.66 -4.86
N LYS A 183 -19.31 7.24 -4.37
CA LYS A 183 -18.57 7.82 -3.24
C LYS A 183 -17.26 8.45 -3.71
N GLY A 184 -16.47 8.95 -2.76
CA GLY A 184 -15.07 9.33 -3.00
C GLY A 184 -14.83 10.84 -2.97
N CYS A 185 -13.83 11.30 -3.73
CA CYS A 185 -13.42 12.70 -3.78
C CYS A 185 -12.81 13.07 -5.15
N ASP A 186 -12.60 14.36 -5.36
CA ASP A 186 -12.05 14.92 -6.60
C ASP A 186 -10.54 15.16 -6.57
N LYS A 187 -9.83 14.52 -5.62
CA LYS A 187 -8.37 14.57 -5.58
C LYS A 187 -7.75 13.90 -6.84
N PRO A 188 -6.55 14.32 -7.27
CA PRO A 188 -5.94 13.88 -8.54
C PRO A 188 -5.86 12.36 -8.68
N MET A 189 -6.19 11.79 -9.86
CA MET A 189 -6.30 10.34 -10.01
C MET A 189 -4.95 9.60 -10.12
N GLU A 190 -4.04 10.12 -10.93
CA GLU A 190 -2.71 9.55 -11.16
C GLU A 190 -1.79 9.79 -9.96
N THR A 191 -1.97 8.99 -8.91
CA THR A 191 -1.30 9.18 -7.62
C THR A 191 -0.70 7.90 -7.04
N CYS A 192 -0.56 6.86 -7.86
CA CYS A 192 0.07 5.60 -7.50
C CYS A 192 1.33 5.39 -8.34
N PHE A 193 2.50 5.50 -7.73
CA PHE A 193 3.78 5.22 -8.38
C PHE A 193 4.21 3.78 -8.14
N SER A 194 4.74 3.14 -9.18
CA SER A 194 5.35 1.82 -9.15
C SER A 194 6.80 1.88 -9.65
N PHE A 195 7.68 1.10 -9.02
CA PHE A 195 9.13 1.10 -9.24
C PHE A 195 9.69 -0.31 -9.42
N GLY A 196 10.87 -0.41 -10.04
CA GLY A 196 11.58 -1.67 -10.20
C GLY A 196 10.73 -2.75 -10.88
N ALA A 197 10.70 -3.96 -10.33
CA ALA A 197 9.91 -5.07 -10.88
C ALA A 197 8.41 -4.74 -10.98
N ALA A 198 7.85 -3.99 -10.02
CA ALA A 198 6.45 -3.57 -10.06
C ALA A 198 6.19 -2.62 -11.23
N ALA A 199 7.09 -1.68 -11.53
CA ALA A 199 6.94 -0.79 -12.68
C ALA A 199 6.83 -1.58 -14.01
N PHE A 200 7.69 -2.57 -14.22
CA PHE A 200 7.63 -3.41 -15.42
C PHE A 200 6.35 -4.24 -15.49
N TYR A 201 5.87 -4.76 -14.35
CA TYR A 201 4.59 -5.46 -14.29
C TYR A 201 3.44 -4.54 -14.68
N TYR A 202 3.34 -3.36 -14.05
CA TYR A 202 2.28 -2.39 -14.31
C TYR A 202 2.26 -1.93 -15.77
N GLU A 203 3.43 -1.60 -16.34
CA GLU A 203 3.52 -1.21 -17.75
C GLU A 203 3.10 -2.34 -18.69
N ARG A 204 3.61 -3.56 -18.46
CA ARG A 204 3.30 -4.72 -19.32
C ARG A 204 1.83 -5.11 -19.25
N ASN A 205 1.19 -4.91 -18.11
CA ASN A 205 -0.23 -5.19 -17.90
C ASN A 205 -1.15 -4.00 -18.29
N GLY A 206 -0.60 -2.90 -18.79
CA GLY A 206 -1.39 -1.72 -19.17
C GLY A 206 -2.08 -1.03 -17.98
N LEU A 207 -1.57 -1.21 -16.76
CA LEU A 207 -2.14 -0.63 -15.53
C LEU A 207 -1.73 0.83 -15.34
N GLY A 208 -0.72 1.29 -16.08
CA GLY A 208 -0.22 2.65 -15.98
C GLY A 208 0.71 3.02 -17.12
N ARG A 209 1.22 4.25 -17.07
CA ARG A 209 2.13 4.80 -18.06
C ARG A 209 3.49 5.12 -17.46
N SER A 210 4.55 4.90 -18.24
CA SER A 210 5.88 5.32 -17.83
C SER A 210 6.02 6.83 -17.90
N ILE A 211 6.70 7.39 -16.90
CA ILE A 211 6.95 8.83 -16.76
C ILE A 211 8.41 9.07 -16.38
N ASP A 212 8.89 10.28 -16.65
CA ASP A 212 10.21 10.71 -16.19
C ASP A 212 10.18 11.23 -14.75
N LYS A 213 11.36 11.57 -14.23
CA LYS A 213 11.50 12.06 -12.86
C LYS A 213 10.89 13.44 -12.66
N ALA A 214 10.93 14.30 -13.67
CA ALA A 214 10.40 15.67 -13.56
C ALA A 214 8.88 15.62 -13.43
N GLU A 215 8.22 14.83 -14.27
CA GLU A 215 6.78 14.61 -14.19
C GLU A 215 6.39 13.93 -12.86
N ALA A 216 7.15 12.95 -12.39
CA ALA A 216 6.87 12.30 -11.11
C ALA A 216 6.91 13.28 -9.92
N LEU A 217 7.84 14.26 -9.94
CA LEU A 217 7.94 15.29 -8.91
C LEU A 217 6.77 16.29 -8.97
N GLU A 218 6.30 16.66 -10.17
CA GLU A 218 5.12 17.51 -10.31
C GLU A 218 3.84 16.79 -9.83
N ILE A 219 3.69 15.51 -10.16
CA ILE A 219 2.57 14.69 -9.65
C ILE A 219 2.64 14.56 -8.12
N LEU A 220 3.83 14.33 -7.56
CA LEU A 220 4.03 14.29 -6.11
C LEU A 220 3.60 15.60 -5.45
N LYS A 221 4.06 16.74 -6.00
CA LYS A 221 3.71 18.07 -5.51
C LYS A 221 2.20 18.31 -5.57
N SER A 222 1.56 18.02 -6.70
CA SER A 222 0.10 18.14 -6.86
C SER A 222 -0.65 17.27 -5.85
N GLY A 223 -0.17 16.05 -5.57
CA GLY A 223 -0.74 15.19 -4.55
C GLY A 223 -0.63 15.75 -3.13
N VAL A 224 0.53 16.32 -2.78
CA VAL A 224 0.73 16.99 -1.48
C VAL A 224 -0.16 18.21 -1.33
N GLU A 225 -0.24 19.06 -2.37
CA GLU A 225 -1.13 20.24 -2.39
C GLU A 225 -2.61 19.85 -2.31
N ALA A 226 -2.97 18.66 -2.82
CA ALA A 226 -4.29 18.08 -2.67
C ALA A 226 -4.50 17.40 -1.30
N GLY A 227 -3.57 17.49 -0.34
CA GLY A 227 -3.71 16.92 1.00
C GLY A 227 -3.62 15.39 1.02
N LEU A 228 -2.79 14.78 0.17
CA LEU A 228 -2.58 13.33 0.15
C LEU A 228 -1.40 12.90 1.02
N VAL A 229 -1.62 11.86 1.82
CA VAL A 229 -0.60 11.23 2.67
C VAL A 229 0.31 10.38 1.80
N LEU A 230 1.63 10.56 1.94
CA LEU A 230 2.64 9.81 1.21
C LEU A 230 2.91 8.47 1.90
N GLN A 231 2.62 7.37 1.20
CA GLN A 231 2.74 6.01 1.71
C GLN A 231 3.64 5.14 0.81
N PRO A 232 4.97 5.19 0.97
CA PRO A 232 5.85 4.22 0.33
C PRO A 232 5.66 2.81 0.91
N GLY A 233 6.01 1.81 0.10
CA GLY A 233 6.28 0.47 0.59
C GLY A 233 7.28 0.47 1.75
N ASN A 234 7.04 -0.37 2.75
CA ASN A 234 7.84 -0.47 3.96
C ASN A 234 9.19 -1.20 3.74
N GLN A 235 10.03 -0.60 2.91
CA GLN A 235 11.39 -1.04 2.65
C GLN A 235 12.24 0.14 2.18
N GLN A 236 13.56 0.05 2.36
CA GLN A 236 14.52 1.08 1.93
C GLN A 236 14.55 1.19 0.40
N LYS A 237 14.54 0.05 -0.31
CA LYS A 237 14.35 0.00 -1.77
C LYS A 237 12.87 -0.19 -2.09
N THR A 238 12.14 0.90 -2.05
CA THR A 238 10.69 0.95 -2.23
C THR A 238 10.26 0.49 -3.62
N SER A 239 9.13 -0.22 -3.70
CA SER A 239 8.50 -0.71 -4.94
C SER A 239 7.37 0.18 -5.43
N ASN A 240 6.85 1.06 -4.57
CA ASN A 240 5.71 1.91 -4.85
C ASN A 240 5.65 3.11 -3.89
N ILE A 241 5.04 4.20 -4.33
CA ILE A 241 4.53 5.26 -3.44
C ILE A 241 3.06 5.45 -3.78
N CYS A 242 2.19 5.26 -2.79
CA CYS A 242 0.79 5.64 -2.89
C CYS A 242 0.60 7.02 -2.25
N MET A 243 -0.11 7.92 -2.90
CA MET A 243 -0.58 9.17 -2.26
C MET A 243 -2.06 9.04 -1.94
N CYS A 244 -2.35 8.84 -0.66
CA CYS A 244 -3.62 8.35 -0.16
C CYS A 244 -4.44 9.46 0.52
N CYS A 245 -5.76 9.32 0.50
CA CYS A 245 -6.68 10.17 1.25
C CYS A 245 -7.47 9.33 2.26
N GLY A 246 -7.84 9.95 3.38
CA GLY A 246 -8.61 9.30 4.45
C GLY A 246 -10.05 8.95 4.05
N CYS A 247 -10.57 9.51 2.95
CA CYS A 247 -11.93 9.25 2.48
C CYS A 247 -12.03 8.06 1.52
N CYS A 248 -11.00 7.77 0.72
CA CYS A 248 -11.07 6.71 -0.29
C CYS A 248 -10.17 5.51 0.03
N CYS A 249 -8.94 5.74 0.53
CA CYS A 249 -7.97 4.67 0.72
C CYS A 249 -8.49 3.61 1.69
N GLY A 250 -8.57 2.35 1.24
CA GLY A 250 -9.02 1.23 2.05
C GLY A 250 -8.21 1.04 3.34
N ILE A 251 -6.94 1.41 3.34
CA ILE A 251 -6.08 1.37 4.54
C ILE A 251 -6.35 2.58 5.45
N LEU A 252 -6.22 3.80 4.94
CA LEU A 252 -6.35 5.00 5.80
C LEU A 252 -7.74 5.16 6.40
N LYS A 253 -8.81 4.88 5.66
CA LYS A 253 -10.18 5.01 6.18
C LYS A 253 -10.46 4.05 7.33
N ASN A 254 -9.88 2.84 7.28
CA ASN A 254 -10.00 1.84 8.35
C ASN A 254 -9.00 2.08 9.49
N LEU A 255 -7.80 2.63 9.22
CA LEU A 255 -6.91 3.09 10.28
C LEU A 255 -7.56 4.21 11.10
N LYS A 256 -8.23 5.15 10.44
CA LYS A 256 -8.92 6.27 11.09
C LYS A 256 -9.95 5.83 12.14
N THR A 257 -10.56 4.64 11.98
CA THR A 257 -11.54 4.10 12.94
C THR A 257 -10.91 3.50 14.21
N LEU A 258 -9.58 3.38 14.26
CA LEU A 258 -8.89 2.90 15.46
C LEU A 258 -8.76 4.04 16.47
N ASP A 259 -8.71 3.68 17.76
CA ASP A 259 -8.42 4.66 18.82
C ASP A 259 -6.97 5.17 18.70
N ARG A 260 -6.03 4.27 18.34
CA ARG A 260 -4.58 4.53 18.34
C ARG A 260 -3.91 4.19 17.00
N PRO A 261 -4.30 4.83 15.87
CA PRO A 261 -3.78 4.49 14.54
C PRO A 261 -2.27 4.70 14.39
N ALA A 262 -1.64 5.55 15.20
CA ALA A 262 -0.20 5.75 15.18
C ALA A 262 0.59 4.46 15.51
N MET A 263 -0.02 3.51 16.26
CA MET A 263 0.59 2.22 16.56
C MET A 263 0.46 1.20 15.42
N ALA A 264 -0.42 1.46 14.45
CA ALA A 264 -0.71 0.57 13.33
C ALA A 264 0.07 0.95 12.05
N VAL A 265 0.92 1.97 12.12
CA VAL A 265 1.75 2.45 11.02
C VAL A 265 3.21 2.58 11.44
N HIS A 266 4.12 2.51 10.46
CA HIS A 266 5.51 2.90 10.67
C HIS A 266 5.72 4.34 10.20
N SER A 267 6.18 5.19 11.12
CA SER A 267 6.62 6.56 10.86
C SER A 267 7.64 6.96 11.92
N ASN A 268 8.71 7.63 11.48
CA ASN A 268 9.77 8.14 12.36
C ASN A 268 9.51 9.56 12.87
N TYR A 269 8.32 10.09 12.59
CA TYR A 269 7.99 11.49 12.77
C TYR A 269 6.64 11.65 13.47
N PHE A 270 6.44 12.79 14.12
CA PHE A 270 5.14 13.23 14.65
C PHE A 270 5.01 14.74 14.51
N ALA A 271 3.77 15.24 14.54
CA ALA A 271 3.50 16.68 14.48
C ALA A 271 3.53 17.31 15.87
N ARG A 272 4.01 18.53 15.96
CA ARG A 272 4.01 19.36 17.18
C ARG A 272 3.53 20.77 16.84
N VAL A 273 2.89 21.44 17.79
CA VAL A 273 2.44 22.82 17.67
C VAL A 273 3.40 23.74 18.43
N ASP A 274 3.70 24.90 17.84
CA ASP A 274 4.28 26.07 18.51
C ASP A 274 3.13 26.97 18.97
N ASP A 275 2.84 26.93 20.27
CA ASP A 275 1.76 27.68 20.90
C ASP A 275 1.86 29.18 20.64
N ALA A 276 3.07 29.75 20.60
CA ALA A 276 3.25 31.20 20.44
C ALA A 276 2.94 31.68 19.02
N ALA A 277 3.07 30.79 18.02
CA ALA A 277 2.77 31.08 16.62
C ALA A 277 1.34 30.65 16.22
N CYS A 278 0.65 29.89 17.06
CA CYS A 278 -0.68 29.38 16.75
C CYS A 278 -1.71 30.52 16.79
N THR A 279 -2.52 30.63 15.74
CA THR A 279 -3.56 31.67 15.61
C THR A 279 -4.97 31.14 15.82
N GLY A 280 -5.12 29.85 16.14
CA GLY A 280 -6.45 29.23 16.29
C GLY A 280 -7.26 29.07 15.00
N CYS A 281 -6.65 29.19 13.82
CA CYS A 281 -7.38 29.18 12.53
C CYS A 281 -7.93 27.82 12.05
N GLU A 282 -7.67 26.73 12.79
CA GLU A 282 -8.17 25.37 12.54
C GLU A 282 -7.82 24.71 11.19
N ALA A 283 -7.01 25.33 10.33
CA ALA A 283 -6.63 24.76 9.03
C ALA A 283 -5.98 23.35 9.16
N CYS A 284 -5.13 23.17 10.19
CA CYS A 284 -4.52 21.88 10.49
C CYS A 284 -5.52 20.82 10.98
N VAL A 285 -6.60 21.23 11.65
CA VAL A 285 -7.69 20.34 12.09
C VAL A 285 -8.41 19.79 10.85
N ALA A 286 -8.80 20.67 9.93
CA ALA A 286 -9.49 20.29 8.69
C ALA A 286 -8.64 19.40 7.77
N GLY A 287 -7.34 19.65 7.69
CA GLY A 287 -6.42 18.87 6.84
C GLY A 287 -6.06 17.48 7.42
N CYS A 288 -6.25 17.25 8.71
CA CYS A 288 -5.78 16.04 9.39
C CYS A 288 -6.57 14.79 8.96
N GLN A 289 -5.91 13.86 8.28
CA GLN A 289 -6.56 12.65 7.78
C GLN A 289 -6.91 11.63 8.88
N MET A 290 -6.41 11.82 10.10
CA MET A 290 -6.54 10.87 11.21
C MET A 290 -7.29 11.47 12.43
N ASP A 291 -7.87 12.66 12.31
CA ASP A 291 -8.48 13.39 13.43
C ASP A 291 -7.53 13.45 14.64
N ALA A 292 -6.25 13.72 14.40
CA ALA A 292 -5.21 13.75 15.41
C ALA A 292 -4.99 15.15 16.00
N ILE A 293 -5.78 16.14 15.57
CA ILE A 293 -5.61 17.55 15.97
C ILE A 293 -6.96 18.07 16.45
N ALA A 294 -6.97 18.69 17.63
CA ALA A 294 -8.13 19.33 18.23
C ALA A 294 -7.75 20.71 18.77
N MET A 295 -8.74 21.56 19.02
CA MET A 295 -8.54 22.88 19.62
C MET A 295 -8.76 22.81 21.13
N GLU A 296 -7.81 23.33 21.90
CA GLU A 296 -7.90 23.52 23.35
C GLU A 296 -7.42 24.93 23.68
N ASP A 297 -8.27 25.74 24.33
CA ASP A 297 -7.98 27.14 24.68
C ASP A 297 -7.46 27.97 23.49
N ASP A 298 -8.14 27.87 22.34
CA ASP A 298 -7.81 28.51 21.06
C ASP A 298 -6.45 28.10 20.44
N ILE A 299 -5.79 27.06 21.00
CA ILE A 299 -4.54 26.52 20.48
C ILE A 299 -4.75 25.09 19.97
N ALA A 300 -4.13 24.78 18.83
CA ALA A 300 -4.13 23.42 18.31
C ALA A 300 -3.32 22.48 19.22
N ARG A 301 -3.82 21.26 19.43
CA ARG A 301 -3.17 20.18 20.17
C ARG A 301 -3.12 18.93 19.32
N VAL A 302 -1.99 18.22 19.37
CA VAL A 302 -1.79 16.99 18.60
C VAL A 302 -1.91 15.79 19.53
N ASP A 303 -2.84 14.89 19.23
CA ASP A 303 -2.90 13.56 19.83
C ASP A 303 -1.86 12.65 19.17
N LEU A 304 -0.78 12.35 19.91
CA LEU A 304 0.30 11.49 19.45
C LEU A 304 -0.10 10.03 19.26
N GLN A 305 -1.21 9.57 19.85
CA GLN A 305 -1.74 8.23 19.61
C GLN A 305 -2.44 8.11 18.25
N ARG A 306 -2.86 9.26 17.69
CA ARG A 306 -3.52 9.35 16.38
C ARG A 306 -2.60 9.86 15.28
N CYS A 307 -1.60 10.67 15.62
CA CYS A 307 -0.69 11.27 14.66
C CYS A 307 0.19 10.22 13.94
N ILE A 308 -0.02 10.06 12.63
CA ILE A 308 0.79 9.16 11.78
C ILE A 308 2.06 9.82 11.20
N GLY A 309 2.32 11.08 11.55
CA GLY A 309 3.55 11.80 11.12
C GLY A 309 3.60 12.16 9.63
N CYS A 310 2.47 12.39 8.96
CA CYS A 310 2.43 12.69 7.52
C CYS A 310 2.84 14.13 7.14
N GLY A 311 2.82 15.08 8.08
CA GLY A 311 3.26 16.46 7.85
C GLY A 311 2.32 17.36 7.05
N LEU A 312 1.14 16.90 6.64
CA LEU A 312 0.17 17.73 5.90
C LEU A 312 -0.24 19.00 6.66
N CYS A 313 -0.47 18.87 7.96
CA CYS A 313 -0.79 20.00 8.85
C CYS A 313 0.25 21.14 8.85
N VAL A 314 1.52 20.86 8.50
CA VAL A 314 2.56 21.89 8.38
C VAL A 314 2.37 22.70 7.10
N ILE A 315 1.93 22.05 6.03
CA ILE A 315 1.63 22.71 4.74
C ILE A 315 0.38 23.59 4.87
N ASP A 316 -0.61 23.09 5.59
CA ASP A 316 -1.90 23.77 5.74
C ASP A 316 -1.84 24.93 6.76
N CYS A 317 -0.80 25.04 7.58
CA CYS A 317 -0.70 26.04 8.65
C CYS A 317 -0.16 27.38 8.13
N PRO A 318 -0.99 28.43 7.98
CA PRO A 318 -0.55 29.70 7.41
C PRO A 318 0.37 30.50 8.34
N SER A 319 0.28 30.27 9.66
CA SER A 319 1.13 30.95 10.64
C SER A 319 2.47 30.25 10.88
N GLY A 320 2.68 29.06 10.31
CA GLY A 320 3.88 28.25 10.55
C GLY A 320 3.97 27.61 11.94
N ALA A 321 2.86 27.58 12.70
CA ALA A 321 2.80 27.00 14.04
C ALA A 321 2.99 25.47 14.07
N MET A 322 2.67 24.77 12.99
CA MET A 322 2.80 23.32 12.91
C MET A 322 4.21 22.91 12.48
N GLN A 323 4.81 21.93 13.16
CA GLN A 323 6.14 21.41 12.86
C GLN A 323 6.12 19.88 12.82
N ILE A 324 7.00 19.28 12.00
CA ILE A 324 7.31 17.86 12.11
C ILE A 324 8.59 17.67 12.92
N VAL A 325 8.52 16.75 13.89
CA VAL A 325 9.60 16.41 14.80
C VAL A 325 9.97 14.94 14.62
N GLU A 326 11.27 14.65 14.63
CA GLU A 326 11.77 13.27 14.65
C GLU A 326 11.51 12.63 16.02
N LYS A 327 11.13 11.35 16.01
CA LYS A 327 11.10 10.53 17.22
C LYS A 327 12.52 10.39 17.81
N ASN A 328 12.59 10.07 19.10
CA ASN A 328 13.85 9.73 19.76
C ASN A 328 14.53 8.55 19.05
N ALA A 329 15.86 8.47 19.12
CA ALA A 329 16.63 7.46 18.39
C ALA A 329 16.14 6.02 18.65
N ASP A 330 15.77 5.71 19.91
CA ASP A 330 15.30 4.39 20.33
C ASP A 330 13.90 4.03 19.80
N ASP A 331 13.10 5.04 19.45
CA ASP A 331 11.75 4.89 18.90
C ASP A 331 11.74 4.89 17.37
N ARG A 332 12.90 5.06 16.72
CA ARG A 332 13.00 5.08 15.26
C ARG A 332 13.00 3.67 14.69
N TYR A 333 12.15 3.49 13.70
CA TYR A 333 12.04 2.27 12.91
C TYR A 333 12.96 2.33 11.68
N VAL A 334 13.73 1.26 11.46
CA VAL A 334 14.51 1.08 10.23
C VAL A 334 13.78 0.09 9.31
N PRO A 335 13.27 0.54 8.15
CA PRO A 335 12.60 -0.36 7.21
C PRO A 335 13.53 -1.48 6.71
N PRO A 336 12.98 -2.67 6.41
CA PRO A 336 13.70 -3.74 5.72
C PRO A 336 14.38 -3.28 4.43
N LYS A 337 15.41 -3.99 3.98
CA LYS A 337 16.22 -3.55 2.82
C LYS A 337 15.44 -3.53 1.51
N ASN A 338 14.54 -4.49 1.30
CA ASN A 338 13.76 -4.67 0.08
C ASN A 338 12.46 -5.45 0.38
N MET A 339 11.57 -5.55 -0.61
CA MET A 339 10.27 -6.22 -0.48
C MET A 339 10.36 -7.67 0.01
N LEU A 340 11.31 -8.46 -0.49
CA LEU A 340 11.49 -9.86 -0.05
C LEU A 340 11.84 -9.90 1.45
N ALA A 341 12.74 -9.03 1.91
CA ALA A 341 13.06 -8.95 3.33
C ALA A 341 11.87 -8.50 4.19
N THR A 342 11.01 -7.60 3.68
CA THR A 342 9.76 -7.22 4.35
C THR A 342 8.83 -8.42 4.49
N TYR A 343 8.59 -9.14 3.40
CA TYR A 343 7.72 -10.31 3.42
C TYR A 343 8.24 -11.46 4.28
N ILE A 344 9.56 -11.71 4.28
CA ILE A 344 10.16 -12.71 5.18
C ILE A 344 9.92 -12.34 6.65
N LYS A 345 10.09 -11.07 7.03
CA LYS A 345 9.82 -10.64 8.41
C LYS A 345 8.36 -10.82 8.79
N ILE A 346 7.44 -10.43 7.91
CA ILE A 346 6.00 -10.61 8.14
C ILE A 346 5.67 -12.11 8.27
N ALA A 347 6.21 -12.96 7.38
CA ALA A 347 6.02 -14.40 7.46
C ALA A 347 6.51 -14.99 8.80
N GLN A 348 7.70 -14.57 9.26
CA GLN A 348 8.25 -14.97 10.56
C GLN A 348 7.36 -14.54 11.73
N GLU A 349 6.86 -13.30 11.71
CA GLU A 349 5.96 -12.77 12.74
C GLU A 349 4.62 -13.53 12.79
N ARG A 350 4.18 -14.09 11.66
CA ARG A 350 2.99 -14.93 11.53
C ARG A 350 3.24 -16.42 11.78
N GLY A 351 4.49 -16.82 12.07
CA GLY A 351 4.85 -18.23 12.28
C GLY A 351 4.80 -19.09 11.01
N LEU A 352 4.82 -18.47 9.83
CA LEU A 352 4.87 -19.16 8.55
C LEU A 352 6.31 -19.66 8.31
N ARG A 353 6.44 -20.88 7.80
CA ARG A 353 7.74 -21.56 7.60
C ARG A 353 8.27 -21.41 6.18
#